data_AF-A0A935GW38-F1
#
_entry.id   AF-A0A935GW38-F1
#
_cell.length_a   1.000
_cell.length_b   1.000
_cell.length_c   1.000
_cell.angle_alpha   90.00
_cell.angle_beta   90.00
_cell.angle_gamma   90.00
#
_symmetry.space_group_name_H-M   'P 1'
#
loop_
_entity.id
_entity.type
_entity.pdbx_description
1 polymer ?
#
loop_
_entity_poly.entity_id
_entity_poly.type
_entity_poly.pdbx_seq_one_letter_code
_entity_poly.pdbx_strand_id
1 'polypeptide(L)'
;MNAVVIEHVRVSELPASWQEKFQGTVFALRERVTVRIEEETIDGVELTDVSAVTANPIFGMWHDHKDLVDVNGYVQELRRPRFTLDCVPHAD
;
A
#
# COMPACT_ATOMS: atom_id res chain seq x y z
N MET A 1 -9.11 -20.34 -7.97
CA MET A 1 -10.01 -20.92 -6.94
C MET A 1 -9.27 -21.01 -5.61
N ASN A 2 -8.92 -19.85 -5.05
CA ASN A 2 -8.37 -19.71 -3.71
C ASN A 2 -9.38 -18.90 -2.91
N ALA A 3 -9.84 -19.44 -1.79
CA ALA A 3 -10.75 -18.76 -0.89
C ALA A 3 -10.05 -18.55 0.46
N VAL A 4 -10.12 -17.32 0.97
CA VAL A 4 -9.66 -17.00 2.31
C VAL A 4 -10.85 -17.14 3.24
N VAL A 5 -10.75 -18.03 4.22
CA VAL A 5 -11.78 -18.24 5.24
C VAL A 5 -11.26 -17.69 6.56
N ILE A 6 -11.98 -16.71 7.12
CA ILE A 6 -11.67 -16.10 8.41
C ILE A 6 -12.79 -16.49 9.37
N GLU A 7 -12.46 -17.34 10.33
CA GLU A 7 -13.43 -17.87 11.29
C GLU A 7 -13.49 -17.04 12.58
N HIS A 8 -14.59 -17.16 13.32
CA HIS A 8 -14.75 -16.63 14.67
C HIS A 8 -14.61 -15.10 14.81
N VAL A 9 -14.83 -14.35 13.72
CA VAL A 9 -14.71 -12.89 13.64
C VAL A 9 -15.83 -12.23 14.42
N ARG A 10 -15.53 -11.25 15.28
CA ARG A 10 -16.59 -10.55 15.99
C ARG A 10 -17.36 -9.61 15.07
N VAL A 11 -18.68 -9.51 15.25
CA VAL A 11 -19.51 -8.61 14.44
C VAL A 11 -19.04 -7.16 14.57
N SER A 12 -18.56 -6.75 15.76
CA SER A 12 -18.00 -5.41 16.00
C SER A 12 -16.69 -5.13 15.25
N GLU A 13 -15.98 -6.16 14.81
CA GLU A 13 -14.69 -6.06 14.09
C GLU A 13 -14.89 -6.01 12.57
N LEU A 14 -16.13 -6.20 12.08
CA LEU A 14 -16.44 -6.09 10.66
C LEU A 14 -16.55 -4.63 10.21
N PRO A 15 -16.41 -4.34 8.91
CA PRO A 15 -16.72 -3.03 8.36
C PRO A 15 -18.15 -2.59 8.68
N ALA A 16 -18.36 -1.30 8.95
CA ALA A 16 -19.66 -0.76 9.35
C ALA A 16 -20.79 -1.10 8.35
N SER A 17 -20.49 -1.02 7.05
CA SER A 17 -21.42 -1.37 5.97
C SER A 17 -21.85 -2.85 5.97
N TRP A 18 -21.06 -3.73 6.59
CA TRP A 18 -21.41 -5.14 6.76
C TRP A 18 -22.19 -5.34 8.05
N GLN A 19 -21.86 -4.61 9.12
CA GLN A 19 -22.58 -4.66 10.40
C GLN A 19 -24.05 -4.29 10.25
N GLU A 20 -24.38 -3.32 9.41
CA GLU A 20 -25.75 -2.91 9.10
C GLU A 20 -26.62 -4.08 8.61
N LYS A 21 -26.04 -5.02 7.86
CA LYS A 21 -26.75 -6.21 7.35
C LYS A 21 -27.14 -7.19 8.44
N PHE A 22 -26.53 -7.09 9.61
CA PHE A 22 -26.83 -7.91 10.78
C PHE A 22 -27.80 -7.23 11.75
N GLN A 23 -28.16 -5.96 11.52
CA GLN A 23 -29.14 -5.27 12.37
C GLN A 23 -30.52 -5.93 12.24
N GLY A 24 -31.08 -6.37 13.37
CA GLY A 24 -32.41 -6.99 13.43
C GLY A 24 -32.46 -8.49 13.18
N THR A 25 -31.33 -9.15 12.88
CA THR A 25 -31.26 -10.61 12.77
C THR A 25 -30.87 -11.25 14.10
N VAL A 26 -31.39 -12.44 14.40
CA VAL A 26 -30.95 -13.24 15.58
C VAL A 26 -29.44 -13.52 15.56
N PHE A 27 -28.80 -13.39 14.39
CA PHE A 27 -27.35 -13.42 14.22
C PHE A 27 -26.61 -12.28 14.92
N ALA A 28 -27.25 -11.14 15.21
CA ALA A 28 -26.67 -10.08 16.03
C ALA A 28 -26.39 -10.54 17.48
N LEU A 29 -27.05 -11.60 17.96
CA LEU A 29 -26.74 -12.26 19.24
C LEU A 29 -25.59 -13.26 19.13
N ARG A 30 -25.23 -13.71 17.92
CA ARG A 30 -24.02 -14.52 17.71
C ARG A 30 -22.86 -13.55 17.61
N GLU A 31 -22.09 -13.45 18.69
CA GLU A 31 -20.93 -12.56 18.79
C GLU A 31 -19.93 -12.78 17.64
N ARG A 32 -19.91 -13.98 17.03
CA ARG A 32 -18.90 -14.42 16.07
C ARG A 32 -19.49 -14.93 14.75
N VAL A 33 -18.85 -14.59 13.64
CA VAL A 33 -19.19 -14.99 12.27
C VAL A 33 -17.98 -15.56 11.52
N THR A 34 -18.23 -16.28 10.44
CA THR A 34 -17.20 -16.73 9.50
C THR A 34 -17.33 -15.94 8.20
N VAL A 35 -16.24 -15.30 7.78
CA VAL A 35 -16.14 -14.54 6.53
C VAL A 35 -15.42 -15.41 5.50
N ARG A 36 -16.06 -15.66 4.36
CA ARG A 36 -15.46 -16.35 3.22
C ARG A 36 -15.26 -15.34 2.09
N ILE A 37 -14.00 -15.11 1.73
CA ILE A 37 -13.59 -14.21 0.66
C ILE A 37 -13.11 -15.08 -0.49
N GLU A 38 -13.76 -14.94 -1.64
CA GLU A 38 -13.38 -15.65 -2.85
C GLU A 38 -12.76 -14.67 -3.83
N GLU A 39 -11.71 -15.11 -4.50
CA GLU A 39 -11.18 -14.42 -5.67
C GLU A 39 -12.17 -14.61 -6.83
N GLU A 40 -12.96 -13.58 -7.08
CA GLU A 40 -13.77 -13.48 -8.29
C GLU A 40 -12.85 -13.06 -9.44
N THR A 41 -12.62 -13.96 -10.40
CA THR A 41 -12.00 -13.59 -11.66
C THR A 41 -13.02 -12.72 -12.40
N ILE A 42 -12.87 -11.41 -12.32
CA ILE A 42 -13.63 -10.51 -13.17
C ILE A 42 -13.05 -10.67 -14.57
N ASP A 43 -13.67 -11.50 -15.41
CA ASP A 43 -13.37 -11.58 -16.84
C ASP A 43 -13.63 -10.20 -17.46
N GLY A 44 -12.58 -9.37 -17.53
CA GLY A 44 -12.62 -8.01 -18.05
C GLY A 44 -12.06 -6.91 -17.14
N VAL A 45 -11.66 -7.22 -15.90
CA VAL A 45 -10.75 -6.34 -15.14
C VAL A 45 -9.38 -7.00 -15.19
N GLU A 46 -8.72 -6.81 -16.33
CA GLU A 46 -7.27 -6.73 -16.36
C GLU A 46 -6.89 -5.87 -15.15
N LEU A 47 -6.15 -6.46 -14.19
CA LEU A 47 -5.50 -5.72 -13.11
C LEU A 47 -4.96 -4.46 -13.75
N THR A 48 -5.61 -3.33 -13.43
CA THR A 48 -5.53 -2.12 -14.23
C THR A 48 -4.07 -1.89 -14.48
N ASP A 49 -3.72 -2.02 -15.76
CA ASP A 49 -2.40 -1.87 -16.32
C ASP A 49 -1.60 -0.97 -15.39
N VAL A 50 -0.55 -1.49 -14.73
CA VAL A 50 0.29 -0.64 -13.85
C VAL A 50 0.75 0.59 -14.64
N SER A 51 0.81 0.44 -15.98
CA SER A 51 0.94 1.48 -16.99
C SER A 51 -0.08 2.62 -16.90
N ALA A 52 -1.36 2.38 -16.57
CA ALA A 52 -2.41 3.39 -16.41
C ALA A 52 -2.28 4.22 -15.13
N VAL A 53 -1.76 3.65 -14.03
CA VAL A 53 -1.39 4.42 -12.83
C VAL A 53 -0.10 5.22 -13.08
N THR A 54 0.84 4.68 -13.85
CA THR A 54 2.04 5.40 -14.31
C THR A 54 1.82 6.25 -15.57
N ALA A 55 0.60 6.34 -16.10
CA ALA A 55 0.28 7.13 -17.30
C ALA A 55 0.23 8.64 -17.02
N ASN A 56 0.32 9.05 -15.74
CA ASN A 56 0.56 10.44 -15.43
C ASN A 56 2.02 10.78 -15.80
N PRO A 57 2.23 11.71 -16.76
CA PRO A 57 3.56 12.05 -17.28
C PRO A 57 4.52 12.57 -16.19
N ILE A 58 4.01 12.94 -15.01
CA ILE A 58 4.82 13.35 -13.86
C ILE A 58 5.58 12.18 -13.22
N PHE A 59 5.07 10.93 -13.27
CA PHE A 59 5.75 9.79 -12.64
C PHE A 59 7.07 9.41 -13.32
N GLY A 60 7.25 9.79 -14.59
CA GLY A 60 8.50 9.59 -15.34
C GLY A 60 9.51 10.74 -15.22
N MET A 61 9.11 11.93 -14.73
CA MET A 61 10.01 13.10 -14.69
C MET A 61 11.28 12.88 -13.89
N TRP A 62 11.23 12.01 -12.88
CA TRP A 62 12.36 11.76 -11.99
C TRP A 62 13.20 10.57 -12.44
N HIS A 63 12.72 9.78 -13.42
CA HIS A 63 13.41 8.58 -13.89
C HIS A 63 14.79 8.89 -14.51
N ASP A 64 14.93 10.05 -15.15
CA ASP A 64 16.19 10.51 -15.75
C ASP A 64 17.06 11.33 -14.77
N HIS A 65 16.67 11.41 -13.49
CA HIS A 65 17.46 12.12 -12.49
C HIS A 65 18.76 11.36 -12.22
N LYS A 66 19.90 12.05 -12.37
CA LYS A 66 21.24 11.45 -12.25
C LYS A 66 21.45 10.73 -10.91
N ASP A 67 20.82 11.24 -9.86
CA ASP A 67 20.90 10.70 -8.50
C ASP A 67 20.20 9.33 -8.34
N LEU A 68 19.34 8.94 -9.29
CA LEU A 68 18.74 7.59 -9.30
C LEU A 68 19.70 6.51 -9.82
N VAL A 69 20.80 6.89 -10.47
CA VAL A 69 21.83 5.96 -10.95
C VAL A 69 22.57 5.29 -9.78
N ASP A 70 22.78 6.04 -8.69
CA ASP A 70 23.33 5.52 -7.43
C ASP A 70 22.66 6.18 -6.22
N VAL A 71 21.50 5.61 -5.86
CA VAL A 71 20.71 6.08 -4.71
C VAL A 71 21.50 6.00 -3.40
N ASN A 72 22.38 5.01 -3.25
CA ASN A 72 23.12 4.80 -2.01
C ASN A 72 24.23 5.85 -1.85
N GLY A 73 24.97 6.13 -2.93
CA GLY A 73 25.94 7.22 -3.00
C GLY A 73 25.31 8.58 -2.71
N TYR A 74 24.16 8.86 -3.34
CA TYR A 74 23.41 10.08 -3.11
C TYR A 74 22.96 10.26 -1.65
N VAL A 75 22.39 9.21 -1.04
CA VAL A 75 21.98 9.25 0.38
C VAL A 75 23.17 9.42 1.30
N GLN A 76 24.32 8.81 0.97
CA GLN A 76 25.54 8.98 1.73
C GLN A 76 26.07 10.42 1.67
N GLU A 77 26.00 11.05 0.50
CA GLU A 77 26.37 12.45 0.29
C GLU A 77 25.46 13.41 1.06
N LEU A 78 24.14 13.20 1.04
CA LEU A 78 23.20 13.98 1.84
C LEU A 78 23.45 13.90 3.34
N ARG A 79 23.96 12.76 3.81
CA ARG A 79 24.32 12.54 5.23
C ARG A 79 25.71 13.03 5.58
N ARG A 80 26.51 13.51 4.61
CA ARG A 80 27.84 14.05 4.91
C ARG A 80 27.72 15.35 5.72
N PRO A 81 28.61 15.54 6.70
CA PRO A 81 28.67 16.80 7.42
C PRO A 81 29.05 17.93 6.44
N ARG A 82 28.36 19.07 6.54
CA ARG A 82 28.61 20.25 5.69
C ARG A 82 29.99 20.88 5.88
N PHE A 83 30.59 20.64 7.04
CA PHE A 83 31.91 21.14 7.40
C PHE A 83 32.82 19.95 7.69
N THR A 84 34.05 20.04 7.22
CA THR A 84 35.12 19.13 7.65
C THR A 84 35.53 19.44 9.10
N LEU A 85 36.32 18.55 9.70
CA LEU A 85 36.91 18.78 11.04
C LEU A 85 37.69 20.09 11.16
N ASP A 86 38.19 20.60 10.02
CA ASP A 86 38.91 21.87 9.92
C ASP A 86 37.97 23.07 9.66
N CYS A 87 36.65 22.89 9.82
CA CYS A 87 35.60 23.89 9.61
C CYS A 87 35.56 24.47 8.18
N VAL A 88 36.16 23.78 7.19
CA VAL A 88 36.11 24.18 5.78
C VAL A 88 34.85 23.58 5.13
N PRO A 89 34.07 24.36 4.37
CA PRO A 89 32.94 23.83 3.62
C PRO A 89 33.42 22.85 2.54
N HIS A 90 32.62 21.81 2.25
CA HIS A 90 32.88 20.94 1.10
C HIS A 90 32.79 21.76 -0.20
N ALA A 91 33.71 21.53 -1.13
CA ALA A 91 33.62 22.07 -2.47
C ALA A 91 32.72 21.15 -3.30
N ASP A 92 31.67 21.73 -3.89
CA ASP A 92 30.74 21.06 -4.81
C ASP A 92 31.44 20.57 -6.10
#